data_AF-N8WQ31-F1
#
_entry.id   AF-N8WQ31-F1
#
_cell.length_a   1.000
_cell.length_b   1.000
_cell.length_c   1.000
_cell.angle_alpha   90.00
_cell.angle_beta   90.00
_cell.angle_gamma   90.00
#
_symmetry.space_group_name_H-M   'P 1'
#
loop_
_entity.id
_entity.type
_entity.pdbx_description
1 polymer ?
#
loop_
_entity_poly.entity_id
_entity_poly.type
_entity_poly.pdbx_seq_one_letter_code
_entity_poly.pdbx_strand_id
1 'polypeptide(L)'
;MNNTTTAMAKARDFYDIMQVLYGHKFISQFNGMTDLNRILSIIGGSLAMITDEQFERGLAHLNAKAGSGDFCPTLSDFKTWCMAGSWWTTAEAWQRACDYSNQSDVELLEGKLKITTLAKKAWDSVYWLVEQGKTKEAQNQFKALYETYLVKAQMQGKNQEWYVPLLMIGSKANPATVQSNRAPLPEDKQRICDLTALYMQQGMGWNDAFKKAQIEVQGFEKSLFKKVEDLKVPERLKKGDGGLLKAANGTNVALQL
;
A
#
# COMPACT_ATOMS: atom_id res chain seq x y z
N MET A 1 -26.27 -3.72 13.30
CA MET A 1 -26.55 -4.94 14.09
C MET A 1 -26.71 -6.17 13.17
N ASN A 2 -25.93 -6.28 12.07
CA ASN A 2 -26.28 -7.20 10.98
C ASN A 2 -25.32 -8.39 10.84
N ASN A 3 -24.17 -8.38 11.50
CA ASN A 3 -23.14 -9.40 11.29
C ASN A 3 -23.46 -10.75 11.96
N THR A 4 -24.18 -10.74 13.08
CA THR A 4 -24.49 -11.97 13.85
C THR A 4 -25.47 -12.88 13.11
N THR A 5 -26.45 -12.30 12.39
CA THR A 5 -27.43 -13.05 11.60
C THR A 5 -26.77 -13.71 10.39
N THR A 6 -25.83 -13.03 9.73
CA THR A 6 -25.07 -13.60 8.61
C THR A 6 -24.12 -14.73 9.06
N ALA A 7 -23.48 -14.59 10.22
CA ALA A 7 -22.57 -15.61 10.75
C ALA A 7 -23.28 -16.92 11.12
N MET A 8 -24.48 -16.83 11.70
CA MET A 8 -25.28 -18.01 12.04
C MET A 8 -25.85 -18.71 10.80
N ALA A 9 -26.20 -17.97 9.75
CA ALA A 9 -26.60 -18.55 8.46
C ALA A 9 -25.45 -19.36 7.84
N LYS A 10 -24.26 -18.76 7.72
CA LYS A 10 -23.04 -19.45 7.25
C LYS A 10 -22.69 -20.68 8.07
N ALA A 11 -22.87 -20.60 9.40
CA ALA A 11 -22.61 -21.73 10.28
C ALA A 11 -23.54 -22.90 10.00
N ARG A 12 -24.81 -22.61 9.71
CA ARG A 12 -25.80 -23.63 9.35
C ARG A 12 -25.50 -24.25 8.00
N ASP A 13 -25.21 -23.43 7.00
CA ASP A 13 -24.86 -23.91 5.66
C ASP A 13 -23.61 -24.82 5.70
N PHE A 14 -22.56 -24.39 6.42
CA PHE A 14 -21.36 -25.21 6.59
C PHE A 14 -21.66 -26.53 7.32
N TYR A 15 -22.44 -26.49 8.41
CA TYR A 15 -22.81 -27.68 9.17
C TYR A 15 -23.57 -28.69 8.31
N ASP A 16 -24.58 -28.22 7.58
CA ASP A 16 -25.44 -29.06 6.74
C ASP A 16 -24.61 -29.71 5.61
N ILE A 17 -23.75 -28.94 4.93
CA ILE A 17 -22.88 -29.45 3.86
C ILE A 17 -21.89 -30.50 4.41
N MET A 18 -21.22 -30.20 5.52
CA MET A 18 -20.27 -31.14 6.14
C MET A 18 -20.94 -32.41 6.64
N GLN A 19 -22.16 -32.31 7.16
CA GLN A 19 -22.94 -33.46 7.58
C GLN A 19 -23.33 -34.35 6.40
N VAL A 20 -23.75 -33.76 5.27
CA VAL A 20 -24.08 -34.52 4.05
C VAL A 20 -22.84 -35.20 3.47
N LEU A 21 -21.70 -34.50 3.41
CA LEU A 21 -20.49 -35.00 2.74
C LEU A 21 -19.69 -36.01 3.58
N TYR A 22 -19.65 -35.83 4.91
CA TYR A 22 -18.74 -36.58 5.78
C TYR A 22 -19.43 -37.28 6.96
N GLY A 23 -20.70 -36.97 7.23
CA GLY A 23 -21.53 -37.64 8.24
C GLY A 23 -20.84 -37.80 9.59
N HIS A 24 -20.69 -39.05 10.04
CA HIS A 24 -20.11 -39.38 11.34
C HIS A 24 -18.66 -38.87 11.51
N LYS A 25 -17.86 -38.82 10.44
CA LYS A 25 -16.49 -38.30 10.50
C LYS A 25 -16.48 -36.82 10.92
N PHE A 26 -17.41 -36.02 10.41
CA PHE A 26 -17.54 -34.62 10.80
C PHE A 26 -18.02 -34.46 12.25
N ILE A 27 -19.08 -35.19 12.64
CA ILE A 27 -19.63 -35.11 14.01
C ILE A 27 -18.58 -35.49 15.07
N SER A 28 -17.70 -36.45 14.76
CA SER A 28 -16.63 -36.87 15.67
C SER A 28 -15.68 -35.74 16.07
N GLN A 29 -15.55 -34.68 15.25
CA GLN A 29 -14.67 -33.54 15.53
C GLN A 29 -15.16 -32.68 16.72
N PHE A 30 -16.43 -32.81 17.11
CA PHE A 30 -17.00 -32.05 18.22
C PHE A 30 -16.97 -32.81 19.55
N ASN A 31 -16.14 -33.87 19.67
CA ASN A 31 -15.94 -34.64 20.91
C ASN A 31 -17.26 -35.16 21.54
N GLY A 32 -18.21 -35.60 20.71
CA GLY A 32 -19.50 -36.12 21.18
C GLY A 32 -20.52 -35.06 21.59
N MET A 33 -20.30 -33.78 21.26
CA MET A 33 -21.31 -32.74 21.42
C MET A 33 -22.52 -33.06 20.53
N THR A 34 -23.72 -33.04 21.12
CA THR A 34 -24.99 -33.33 20.41
C THR A 34 -25.91 -32.11 20.32
N ASP A 35 -25.65 -31.06 21.10
CA ASP A 35 -26.41 -29.81 21.06
C ASP A 35 -26.07 -29.01 19.79
N LEU A 36 -26.98 -29.07 18.80
CA LEU A 36 -26.84 -28.37 17.53
C LEU A 36 -26.65 -26.86 17.72
N ASN A 37 -27.36 -26.22 18.65
CA ASN A 37 -27.25 -24.76 18.82
C ASN A 37 -25.86 -24.36 19.30
N ARG A 38 -25.26 -25.19 20.17
CA ARG A 38 -23.90 -24.97 20.66
C ARG A 38 -22.85 -25.21 19.57
N ILE A 39 -23.03 -26.24 18.75
CA ILE A 39 -22.17 -26.50 17.58
C ILE A 39 -22.24 -25.33 16.60
N LEU A 40 -23.45 -24.89 16.24
CA LEU A 40 -23.66 -23.74 15.35
C LEU A 40 -23.06 -22.45 15.93
N SER A 41 -23.15 -22.24 17.24
CA SER A 41 -22.52 -21.08 17.89
C SER A 41 -20.98 -21.11 17.80
N ILE A 42 -20.36 -22.29 17.91
CA ILE A 42 -18.89 -22.45 17.77
C ILE A 42 -18.46 -22.17 16.33
N ILE A 43 -19.16 -22.78 15.37
CA ILE A 43 -18.90 -22.57 13.94
C ILE A 43 -19.11 -21.09 13.58
N GLY A 44 -20.24 -20.51 14.00
CA GLY A 44 -20.57 -19.10 13.77
C GLY A 44 -19.55 -18.15 14.38
N GLY A 45 -19.04 -18.44 15.58
CA GLY A 45 -17.94 -17.68 16.20
C GLY A 45 -16.64 -17.75 15.38
N SER A 46 -16.30 -18.91 14.82
CA SER A 46 -15.10 -19.08 13.99
C SER A 46 -15.20 -18.34 12.64
N LEU A 47 -16.41 -18.32 12.07
CA LEU A 47 -16.73 -17.71 10.78
C LEU A 47 -17.21 -16.26 10.86
N ALA A 48 -17.29 -15.67 12.05
CA ALA A 48 -17.87 -14.33 12.26
C ALA A 48 -17.19 -13.21 11.44
N MET A 49 -15.91 -13.37 11.12
CA MET A 49 -15.10 -12.39 10.36
C MET A 49 -14.92 -12.76 8.88
N ILE A 50 -15.52 -13.87 8.42
CA ILE A 50 -15.42 -14.33 7.04
C ILE A 50 -16.48 -13.63 6.21
N THR A 51 -16.08 -12.97 5.12
CA THR A 51 -17.02 -12.31 4.20
C THR A 51 -17.82 -13.34 3.39
N ASP A 52 -18.92 -12.94 2.76
CA ASP A 52 -19.74 -13.85 1.95
C ASP A 52 -18.91 -14.43 0.78
N GLU A 53 -18.13 -13.57 0.11
CA GLU A 53 -17.22 -13.97 -0.98
C GLU A 53 -16.16 -14.98 -0.54
N GLN A 54 -15.59 -14.79 0.65
CA GLN A 54 -14.61 -15.71 1.22
C GLN A 54 -15.27 -17.05 1.60
N PHE A 55 -16.50 -17.00 2.12
CA PHE A 55 -17.26 -18.21 2.47
C PHE A 55 -17.59 -19.04 1.22
N GLU A 56 -18.12 -18.42 0.17
CA GLU A 56 -18.39 -19.07 -1.13
C GLU A 56 -17.13 -19.71 -1.73
N ARG A 57 -15.99 -19.03 -1.63
CA ARG A 57 -14.70 -19.59 -2.06
C ARG A 57 -14.30 -20.83 -1.24
N GLY A 58 -14.48 -20.77 0.07
CA GLY A 58 -14.25 -21.92 0.95
C GLY A 58 -15.14 -23.10 0.57
N LEU A 59 -16.41 -22.85 0.26
CA LEU A 59 -17.36 -23.86 -0.23
C LEU A 59 -16.95 -24.43 -1.59
N ALA A 60 -16.50 -23.61 -2.53
CA ALA A 60 -16.00 -24.08 -3.82
C ALA A 60 -14.79 -25.02 -3.65
N HIS A 61 -13.86 -24.67 -2.75
CA HIS A 61 -12.73 -25.54 -2.39
C HIS A 61 -13.18 -26.84 -1.70
N LEU A 62 -14.12 -26.75 -0.77
CA LEU A 62 -14.69 -27.90 -0.07
C LEU A 62 -15.32 -28.88 -1.08
N ASN A 63 -16.15 -28.38 -1.99
CA ASN A 63 -16.82 -29.17 -3.02
C ASN A 63 -15.83 -29.78 -4.03
N ALA A 64 -14.77 -29.05 -4.40
CA ALA A 64 -13.72 -29.60 -5.28
C ALA A 64 -12.93 -30.75 -4.63
N LYS A 65 -12.78 -30.72 -3.30
CA LYS A 65 -12.13 -31.80 -2.54
C LYS A 65 -13.09 -32.88 -2.07
N ALA A 66 -14.39 -32.61 -2.05
CA ALA A 66 -15.43 -33.58 -1.75
C ALA A 66 -15.37 -34.72 -2.78
N GLY A 67 -15.01 -35.93 -2.32
CA GLY A 67 -14.82 -37.10 -3.18
C GLY A 67 -13.37 -37.40 -3.61
N SER A 68 -12.40 -36.54 -3.26
CA SER A 68 -10.97 -36.76 -3.59
C SER A 68 -10.19 -37.55 -2.52
N GLY A 69 -10.85 -38.17 -1.54
CA GLY A 69 -10.21 -39.04 -0.54
C GLY A 69 -10.95 -39.14 0.81
N ASP A 70 -10.35 -39.89 1.74
CA ASP A 70 -10.89 -40.19 3.07
C ASP A 70 -10.85 -39.02 4.08
N PHE A 71 -10.29 -37.89 3.69
CA PHE A 71 -10.02 -36.74 4.55
C PHE A 71 -11.27 -35.87 4.75
N CYS A 72 -11.75 -35.81 6.00
CA CYS A 72 -12.76 -34.85 6.43
C CYS A 72 -12.05 -33.58 6.93
N PRO A 73 -12.24 -32.41 6.28
CA PRO A 73 -11.62 -31.18 6.73
C PRO A 73 -12.15 -30.74 8.10
N THR A 74 -11.30 -30.05 8.85
CA THR A 74 -11.67 -29.40 10.10
C THR A 74 -12.24 -28.00 9.84
N LEU A 75 -12.91 -27.42 10.85
CA LEU A 75 -13.34 -26.02 10.81
C LEU A 75 -12.15 -25.05 10.56
N SER A 76 -10.95 -25.41 11.02
CA SER A 76 -9.73 -24.62 10.78
C SER A 76 -9.26 -24.71 9.32
N ASP A 77 -9.33 -25.90 8.71
CA ASP A 77 -8.99 -26.09 7.30
C ASP A 77 -9.94 -25.30 6.40
N PHE A 78 -11.24 -25.40 6.68
CA PHE A 78 -12.26 -24.65 5.95
C PHE A 78 -12.03 -23.14 6.04
N LYS A 79 -11.77 -22.63 7.26
CA LYS A 79 -11.44 -21.21 7.46
C LYS A 79 -10.21 -20.79 6.65
N THR A 80 -9.20 -21.65 6.58
CA THR A 80 -8.01 -21.41 5.76
C THR A 80 -8.37 -21.30 4.28
N TRP A 81 -9.24 -22.16 3.75
CA TRP A 81 -9.68 -22.11 2.36
C TRP A 81 -10.51 -20.87 2.02
N CYS A 82 -11.36 -20.42 2.95
CA CYS A 82 -12.09 -19.17 2.78
C CYS A 82 -11.13 -17.99 2.53
N MET A 83 -10.00 -17.99 3.26
CA MET A 83 -8.99 -16.95 3.16
C MET A 83 -7.97 -17.19 2.02
N ALA A 84 -7.74 -18.44 1.60
CA ALA A 84 -6.59 -18.81 0.76
C ALA A 84 -6.62 -18.19 -0.65
N GLY A 85 -7.71 -18.34 -1.40
CA GLY A 85 -7.68 -18.09 -2.84
C GLY A 85 -7.65 -16.61 -3.28
N SER A 86 -7.58 -15.67 -2.33
CA SER A 86 -7.28 -14.27 -2.67
C SER A 86 -5.84 -13.88 -2.40
N TRP A 87 -4.95 -14.72 -1.86
CA TRP A 87 -3.60 -14.27 -1.53
C TRP A 87 -2.54 -15.13 -2.20
N TRP A 88 -1.51 -14.48 -2.71
CA TRP A 88 -0.35 -15.19 -3.23
C TRP A 88 0.44 -15.83 -2.10
N THR A 89 1.01 -17.00 -2.37
CA THR A 89 2.04 -17.57 -1.50
C THR A 89 3.26 -16.64 -1.47
N THR A 90 4.07 -16.76 -0.43
CA THR A 90 5.28 -15.93 -0.27
C THR A 90 6.26 -16.12 -1.45
N ALA A 91 6.34 -17.33 -2.01
CA ALA A 91 7.19 -17.63 -3.17
C ALA A 91 6.64 -17.01 -4.47
N GLU A 92 5.33 -17.14 -4.73
CA GLU A 92 4.68 -16.50 -5.87
C GLU A 92 4.80 -14.97 -5.78
N ALA A 93 4.58 -14.39 -4.59
CA ALA A 93 4.69 -12.95 -4.38
C ALA A 93 6.10 -12.43 -4.65
N TRP A 94 7.13 -13.18 -4.25
CA TRP A 94 8.52 -12.85 -4.55
C TRP A 94 8.79 -12.87 -6.06
N GLN A 95 8.41 -13.97 -6.74
CA GLN A 95 8.62 -14.09 -8.18
C GLN A 95 7.90 -12.97 -8.94
N ARG A 96 6.63 -12.71 -8.62
CA ARG A 96 5.85 -11.64 -9.23
C ARG A 96 6.45 -10.26 -8.96
N ALA A 97 7.07 -10.05 -7.80
CA ALA A 97 7.75 -8.79 -7.50
C ALA A 97 9.02 -8.61 -8.35
N CYS A 98 9.82 -9.67 -8.52
CA CYS A 98 10.98 -9.65 -9.41
C CYS A 98 10.56 -9.43 -10.88
N ASP A 99 9.54 -10.15 -11.35
CA ASP A 99 9.02 -10.00 -12.71
C ASP A 99 8.50 -8.57 -12.95
N TYR A 100 7.79 -8.01 -11.97
CA TYR A 100 7.29 -6.65 -12.01
C TYR A 100 8.42 -5.60 -12.01
N SER A 101 9.50 -5.82 -11.26
CA SER A 101 10.65 -4.88 -11.23
C SER A 101 11.49 -4.89 -12.49
N ASN A 102 11.42 -5.96 -13.29
CA ASN A 102 12.15 -6.08 -14.54
C ASN A 102 11.40 -5.46 -15.74
N GLN A 103 10.20 -4.91 -15.52
CA GLN A 103 9.44 -4.26 -16.57
C GLN A 103 10.02 -2.89 -16.91
N SER A 104 10.00 -2.57 -18.21
CA SER A 104 10.23 -1.20 -18.66
C SER A 104 9.05 -0.28 -18.31
N ASP A 105 9.29 1.04 -18.28
CA ASP A 105 8.24 2.03 -18.03
C ASP A 105 7.05 1.90 -19.00
N VAL A 106 7.31 1.52 -20.25
CA VAL A 106 6.27 1.29 -21.26
C VAL A 106 5.40 0.09 -20.90
N GLU A 107 6.00 -1.01 -20.42
CA GLU A 107 5.28 -2.22 -20.04
C GLU A 107 4.48 -2.07 -18.75
N LEU A 108 4.96 -1.22 -17.83
CA LEU A 108 4.23 -0.82 -16.63
C LEU A 108 2.96 -0.03 -16.99
N LEU A 109 3.05 0.88 -17.97
CA LEU A 109 1.91 1.64 -18.47
C LEU A 109 0.90 0.76 -19.23
N GLU A 110 1.39 -0.23 -19.96
CA GLU A 110 0.53 -1.24 -20.62
C GLU A 110 -0.11 -2.22 -19.63
N GLY A 111 0.35 -2.25 -18.36
CA GLY A 111 -0.21 -3.11 -17.32
C GLY A 111 0.01 -4.60 -17.57
N LYS A 112 1.08 -4.97 -18.29
CA LYS A 112 1.36 -6.35 -18.72
C LYS A 112 1.55 -7.32 -17.56
N LEU A 113 2.32 -6.92 -16.55
CA LEU A 113 2.50 -7.69 -15.32
C LEU A 113 1.93 -6.90 -14.17
N LYS A 114 1.12 -7.57 -13.36
CA LYS A 114 0.45 -6.97 -12.21
C LYS A 114 1.14 -7.46 -10.95
N ILE A 115 1.22 -6.57 -9.97
CA ILE A 115 1.68 -6.88 -8.62
C ILE A 115 0.57 -6.49 -7.64
N THR A 116 0.52 -7.17 -6.50
CA THR A 116 -0.45 -6.86 -5.45
C THR A 116 0.12 -5.77 -4.54
N THR A 117 -0.74 -4.99 -3.89
CA THR A 117 -0.31 -3.88 -3.02
C THR A 117 0.60 -4.36 -1.88
N LEU A 118 0.31 -5.54 -1.31
CA LEU A 118 1.15 -6.13 -0.26
C LEU A 118 2.53 -6.55 -0.79
N ALA A 119 2.57 -7.22 -1.94
CA ALA A 119 3.83 -7.64 -2.55
C ALA A 119 4.69 -6.43 -2.96
N LYS A 120 4.08 -5.37 -3.53
CA LYS A 120 4.78 -4.13 -3.87
C LYS A 120 5.37 -3.45 -2.62
N LYS A 121 4.59 -3.37 -1.54
CA LYS A 121 5.07 -2.77 -0.28
C LYS A 121 6.24 -3.56 0.33
N ALA A 122 6.16 -4.89 0.32
CA ALA A 122 7.25 -5.74 0.79
C ALA A 122 8.50 -5.61 -0.11
N TRP A 123 8.30 -5.54 -1.43
CA TRP A 123 9.37 -5.33 -2.41
C TRP A 123 10.10 -4.01 -2.20
N ASP A 124 9.36 -2.91 -2.08
CA ASP A 124 9.94 -1.56 -1.90
C ASP A 124 10.81 -1.45 -0.64
N SER A 125 10.51 -2.27 0.37
CA SER A 125 11.27 -2.31 1.63
C SER A 125 12.63 -3.03 1.48
N VAL A 126 12.75 -3.95 0.52
CA VAL A 126 13.96 -4.78 0.32
C VAL A 126 14.70 -4.48 -0.98
N TYR A 127 14.12 -3.66 -1.86
CA TYR A 127 14.67 -3.38 -3.19
C TYR A 127 16.12 -2.87 -3.13
N TRP A 128 16.44 -2.04 -2.14
CA TRP A 128 17.80 -1.55 -1.91
C TRP A 128 18.83 -2.67 -1.62
N LEU A 129 18.42 -3.80 -1.02
CA LEU A 129 19.29 -4.97 -0.82
C LEU A 129 19.54 -5.71 -2.13
N VAL A 130 18.54 -5.75 -3.01
CA VAL A 130 18.65 -6.35 -4.34
C VAL A 130 19.64 -5.55 -5.19
N GLU A 131 19.57 -4.22 -5.15
CA GLU A 131 20.52 -3.33 -5.86
C GLU A 131 21.97 -3.51 -5.37
N GLN A 132 22.17 -3.85 -4.10
CA GLN A 132 23.49 -4.17 -3.53
C GLN A 132 23.99 -5.59 -3.86
N GLY A 133 23.23 -6.37 -4.64
CA GLY A 133 23.56 -7.76 -4.97
C GLY A 133 23.31 -8.76 -3.83
N LYS A 134 22.67 -8.35 -2.74
CA LYS A 134 22.35 -9.20 -1.57
C LYS A 134 21.02 -9.93 -1.72
N THR A 135 20.81 -10.59 -2.86
CA THR A 135 19.50 -11.14 -3.27
C THR A 135 18.94 -12.18 -2.29
N LYS A 136 19.79 -13.03 -1.68
CA LYS A 136 19.33 -14.01 -0.67
C LYS A 136 18.81 -13.34 0.60
N GLU A 137 19.46 -12.29 1.06
CA GLU A 137 19.05 -11.54 2.23
C GLU A 137 17.75 -10.78 1.94
N ALA A 138 17.67 -10.13 0.77
CA ALA A 138 16.46 -9.46 0.28
C ALA A 138 15.26 -10.43 0.22
N GLN A 139 15.47 -11.64 -0.30
CA GLN A 139 14.41 -12.66 -0.37
C GLN A 139 13.92 -13.07 1.02
N ASN A 140 14.83 -13.31 1.97
CA ASN A 140 14.43 -13.70 3.33
C ASN A 140 13.67 -12.57 4.03
N GLN A 141 14.13 -11.34 3.91
CA GLN A 141 13.43 -10.18 4.48
C GLN A 141 12.08 -9.93 3.81
N PHE A 142 12.00 -10.09 2.48
CA PHE A 142 10.75 -9.99 1.74
C PHE A 142 9.73 -10.99 2.25
N LYS A 143 10.15 -12.26 2.42
CA LYS A 143 9.27 -13.33 2.88
C LYS A 143 8.66 -12.99 4.24
N ALA A 144 9.50 -12.58 5.20
CA ALA A 144 9.06 -12.20 6.54
C ALA A 144 8.11 -11.00 6.53
N LEU A 145 8.41 -9.95 5.74
CA LEU A 145 7.57 -8.76 5.62
C LEU A 145 6.22 -9.07 4.96
N TYR A 146 6.24 -9.83 3.87
CA TYR A 146 5.04 -10.20 3.15
C TYR A 146 4.09 -11.05 4.01
N GLU A 147 4.62 -12.06 4.72
CA GLU A 147 3.83 -12.88 5.65
C GLU A 147 3.21 -12.04 6.77
N THR A 148 3.99 -11.12 7.34
CA THR A 148 3.48 -10.20 8.38
C THR A 148 2.33 -9.33 7.85
N TYR A 149 2.46 -8.81 6.62
CA TYR A 149 1.42 -7.99 6.00
C TYR A 149 0.18 -8.82 5.63
N LEU A 150 0.38 -10.04 5.16
CA LEU A 150 -0.67 -10.99 4.81
C LEU A 150 -1.52 -11.33 6.04
N VAL A 151 -0.89 -11.72 7.14
CA VAL A 151 -1.60 -12.00 8.41
C VAL A 151 -2.38 -10.78 8.87
N LYS A 152 -1.76 -9.59 8.84
CA LYS A 152 -2.43 -8.35 9.25
C LYS A 152 -3.63 -8.02 8.35
N ALA A 153 -3.52 -8.23 7.03
CA ALA A 153 -4.62 -7.98 6.10
C ALA A 153 -5.75 -8.99 6.27
N GLN A 154 -5.42 -10.26 6.48
CA GLN A 154 -6.38 -11.33 6.77
C GLN A 154 -7.14 -11.07 8.08
N MET A 155 -6.45 -10.67 9.16
CA MET A 155 -7.09 -10.29 10.42
C MET A 155 -8.02 -9.08 10.30
N GLN A 156 -7.75 -8.19 9.34
CA GLN A 156 -8.60 -7.03 9.04
C GLN A 156 -9.76 -7.35 8.11
N GLY A 157 -9.89 -8.61 7.65
CA GLY A 157 -10.92 -9.01 6.69
C GLY A 157 -10.77 -8.32 5.32
N LYS A 158 -9.57 -7.85 4.99
CA LYS A 158 -9.33 -7.21 3.69
C LYS A 158 -9.29 -8.26 2.58
N ASN A 159 -9.64 -7.83 1.38
CA ASN A 159 -9.37 -8.58 0.17
C ASN A 159 -8.01 -8.16 -0.41
N GLN A 160 -7.42 -9.01 -1.26
CA GLN A 160 -6.20 -8.66 -1.96
C GLN A 160 -6.48 -7.59 -3.01
N GLU A 161 -5.68 -6.53 -2.98
CA GLU A 161 -5.78 -5.40 -3.89
C GLU A 161 -4.62 -5.42 -4.87
N TRP A 162 -4.91 -5.05 -6.12
CA TRP A 162 -3.91 -4.85 -7.15
C TRP A 162 -3.27 -3.49 -6.98
N TYR A 163 -1.94 -3.45 -7.08
CA TYR A 163 -1.22 -2.19 -7.11
C TYR A 163 -1.52 -1.47 -8.43
N VAL A 164 -1.93 -0.21 -8.32
CA VAL A 164 -2.09 0.69 -9.47
C VAL A 164 -0.93 1.67 -9.44
N PRO A 165 -0.03 1.65 -10.44
CA PRO A 165 1.01 2.67 -10.55
C PRO A 165 0.38 4.05 -10.58
N LEU A 166 0.90 4.97 -9.78
CA LEU A 166 0.53 6.37 -9.91
C LEU A 166 1.01 6.82 -11.29
N LEU A 167 0.07 7.05 -12.20
CA LEU A 167 0.37 7.68 -13.48
C LEU A 167 0.94 9.06 -13.13
N MET A 168 2.25 9.20 -13.31
CA MET A 168 2.85 10.53 -13.45
C MET A 168 2.05 11.17 -14.59
N ILE A 169 1.25 12.19 -14.30
CA ILE A 169 0.73 13.08 -15.34
C ILE A 169 1.97 13.75 -15.90
N GLY A 170 2.63 13.08 -16.84
CA GLY A 170 3.54 13.74 -17.73
C GLY A 170 2.74 14.90 -18.31
N SER A 171 3.30 16.10 -18.23
CA SER A 171 2.79 17.31 -18.85
C SER A 171 2.73 17.16 -20.37
N LYS A 172 1.97 16.18 -20.88
CA LYS A 172 1.42 16.23 -22.21
C LYS A 172 0.21 17.13 -22.07
N ALA A 173 0.40 18.37 -22.50
CA ALA A 173 -0.66 19.32 -22.71
C ALA A 173 -1.65 18.72 -23.73
N ASN A 174 -2.59 17.90 -23.25
CA ASN A 174 -3.89 17.80 -23.88
C ASN A 174 -4.66 19.01 -23.35
N PRO A 175 -5.12 19.94 -24.20
CA PRO A 175 -6.00 21.02 -23.79
C PRO A 175 -7.41 20.44 -23.56
N ALA A 176 -7.54 19.52 -22.61
CA ALA A 176 -8.82 19.24 -21.99
C ALA A 176 -9.02 20.34 -20.96
N THR A 177 -9.92 21.27 -21.29
CA THR A 177 -10.41 22.38 -20.47
C THR A 177 -10.69 21.93 -19.04
N VAL A 178 -9.70 22.08 -18.19
CA VAL A 178 -9.92 22.32 -16.76
C VAL A 178 -10.46 23.75 -16.71
N GLN A 179 -11.78 23.89 -16.52
CA GLN A 179 -12.33 25.16 -16.07
C GLN A 179 -11.76 25.43 -14.68
N SER A 180 -10.61 26.09 -14.68
CA SER A 180 -10.00 26.65 -13.51
C SER A 180 -10.82 27.88 -13.15
N ASN A 181 -11.49 27.87 -12.00
CA ASN A 181 -12.01 29.08 -11.37
C ASN A 181 -10.87 29.98 -10.84
N ARG A 182 -9.76 30.10 -11.58
CA ARG A 182 -8.73 31.10 -11.33
C ARG A 182 -9.20 32.37 -12.02
N ALA A 183 -9.47 33.39 -11.20
CA ALA A 183 -9.63 34.75 -11.68
C ALA A 183 -8.52 35.07 -12.71
N PRO A 184 -8.82 35.81 -13.78
CA PRO A 184 -7.83 36.24 -14.75
C PRO A 184 -6.60 36.80 -14.04
N LEU A 185 -5.40 36.41 -14.49
CA LEU A 185 -4.16 37.00 -14.00
C LEU A 185 -4.30 38.53 -14.11
N PRO A 186 -3.96 39.29 -13.04
CA PRO A 186 -3.92 40.75 -13.10
C PRO A 186 -3.12 41.20 -14.33
N GLU A 187 -3.62 42.19 -15.06
CA GLU A 187 -3.13 42.61 -16.39
C GLU A 187 -1.61 42.77 -16.45
N ASP A 188 -1.01 43.30 -15.39
CA ASP A 188 0.44 43.49 -15.26
C ASP A 188 1.23 42.16 -15.30
N LYS A 189 0.70 41.09 -14.73
CA LYS A 189 1.37 39.78 -14.75
C LYS A 189 1.34 39.15 -16.13
N GLN A 190 0.26 39.38 -16.88
CA GLN A 190 0.13 38.89 -18.24
C GLN A 190 1.13 39.61 -19.16
N ARG A 191 1.24 40.94 -19.03
CA ARG A 191 2.22 41.75 -19.79
C ARG A 191 3.67 41.34 -19.51
N ILE A 192 4.00 41.02 -18.25
CA ILE A 192 5.36 40.53 -17.90
C ILE A 192 5.63 39.20 -18.61
N CYS A 193 4.67 38.27 -18.64
CA CYS A 193 4.82 37.00 -19.35
C CYS A 193 5.03 37.20 -20.86
N ASP A 194 4.23 38.06 -21.49
CA ASP A 194 4.30 38.31 -22.93
C ASP A 194 5.64 38.97 -23.33
N LEU A 195 6.09 39.97 -22.56
CA LEU A 195 7.38 40.62 -22.77
C LEU A 195 8.57 39.68 -22.49
N THR A 196 8.46 38.83 -21.47
CA THR A 196 9.50 37.82 -21.18
C THR A 196 9.65 36.87 -22.37
N ALA A 197 8.55 36.40 -22.96
CA ALA A 197 8.57 35.53 -24.13
C ALA A 197 9.20 36.23 -25.35
N LEU A 198 8.92 37.52 -25.54
CA LEU A 198 9.51 38.32 -26.62
C LEU A 198 11.03 38.48 -26.44
N TYR A 199 11.50 38.77 -25.22
CA TYR A 199 12.92 38.87 -24.93
C TYR A 199 13.66 37.53 -25.04
N MET A 200 13.00 36.41 -24.73
CA MET A 200 13.55 35.08 -24.99
C MET A 200 13.67 34.77 -26.48
N GLN A 201 12.71 35.20 -27.32
CA GLN A 201 12.82 35.07 -28.78
C GLN A 201 13.98 35.91 -29.35
N GLN A 202 14.37 36.98 -28.68
CA GLN A 202 15.55 37.78 -29.01
C GLN A 202 16.87 37.17 -28.51
N GLY A 203 16.85 35.94 -27.98
CA GLY A 203 18.04 35.23 -27.53
C GLY A 203 18.50 35.58 -26.10
N MET A 204 17.68 36.31 -25.33
CA MET A 204 17.99 36.66 -23.95
C MET A 204 17.65 35.48 -23.00
N GLY A 205 18.50 35.22 -22.01
CA GLY A 205 18.26 34.19 -21.01
C GLY A 205 17.01 34.50 -20.18
N TRP A 206 16.25 33.47 -19.78
CA TRP A 206 14.95 33.62 -19.11
C TRP A 206 14.98 34.56 -17.90
N ASN A 207 16.01 34.47 -17.05
CA ASN A 207 16.14 35.35 -15.87
C ASN A 207 16.27 36.83 -16.26
N ASP A 208 17.06 37.14 -17.28
CA ASP A 208 17.31 38.52 -17.73
C ASP A 208 16.09 39.06 -18.49
N ALA A 209 15.48 38.21 -19.33
CA ALA A 209 14.23 38.50 -20.02
C ALA A 209 13.09 38.82 -19.05
N PHE A 210 12.96 38.04 -17.97
CA PHE A 210 11.94 38.23 -16.95
C PHE A 210 12.16 39.50 -16.13
N LYS A 211 13.41 39.74 -15.69
CA LYS A 211 13.77 40.98 -14.97
C LYS A 211 13.50 42.22 -15.81
N LYS A 212 13.87 42.19 -17.09
CA LYS A 212 13.64 43.29 -18.04
C LYS A 212 12.14 43.53 -18.25
N ALA A 213 11.37 42.47 -18.48
CA ALA A 213 9.91 42.56 -18.60
C ALA A 213 9.25 43.09 -17.33
N GLN A 214 9.77 42.72 -16.16
CA GLN A 214 9.25 43.17 -14.88
C GLN A 214 9.56 44.65 -14.61
N ILE A 215 10.77 45.11 -14.92
CA ILE A 215 11.15 46.53 -14.83
C ILE A 215 10.27 47.38 -15.76
N GLU A 216 9.96 46.88 -16.95
CA GLU A 216 9.19 47.62 -17.95
C GLU A 216 7.71 47.74 -17.60
N VAL A 217 7.13 46.74 -16.92
CA VAL A 217 5.71 46.77 -16.53
C VAL A 217 5.50 47.37 -15.15
N GLN A 218 6.40 47.12 -14.19
CA GLN A 218 6.22 47.50 -12.79
C GLN A 218 7.16 48.63 -12.33
N GLY A 219 8.16 49.02 -13.13
CA GLY A 219 9.12 50.09 -12.81
C GLY A 219 10.19 49.71 -11.78
N PHE A 220 10.14 48.50 -11.20
CA PHE A 220 11.11 48.00 -10.23
C PHE A 220 11.32 46.48 -10.36
N GLU A 221 12.53 46.01 -10.08
CA GLU A 221 12.83 44.58 -10.00
C GLU A 221 12.35 44.02 -8.65
N LYS A 222 11.46 43.02 -8.69
CA LYS A 222 11.14 42.25 -7.48
C LYS A 222 12.04 41.02 -7.49
N SER A 223 13.01 40.97 -6.58
CA SER A 223 13.92 39.83 -6.45
C SER A 223 13.12 38.54 -6.24
N LEU A 224 13.34 37.55 -7.11
CA LEU A 224 12.77 36.19 -6.98
C LEU A 224 13.29 35.47 -5.72
N PHE A 225 14.45 35.89 -5.21
CA PHE A 225 15.04 35.38 -4.00
C PHE A 225 14.89 36.40 -2.88
N LYS A 226 14.22 36.01 -1.79
CA LYS A 226 14.37 36.73 -0.53
C LYS A 226 15.85 36.65 -0.15
N LYS A 227 16.50 37.80 0.06
CA LYS A 227 17.78 37.80 0.77
C LYS A 227 17.55 37.18 2.15
N VAL A 228 18.51 36.40 2.62
CA VAL A 228 18.43 35.71 3.92
C VAL A 228 18.23 36.72 5.06
N GLU A 229 18.63 37.99 4.88
CA GLU A 229 18.40 39.08 5.83
C GLU A 229 16.92 39.46 6.07
N ASP A 230 15.97 39.08 5.21
CA ASP A 230 14.54 39.40 5.38
C ASP A 230 13.73 38.28 6.07
N LEU A 231 14.38 37.19 6.48
CA LEU A 231 13.78 36.24 7.43
C LEU A 231 13.82 36.87 8.82
N LYS A 232 12.75 37.60 9.17
CA LYS A 232 12.43 37.90 10.55
C LYS A 232 12.26 36.56 11.28
N VAL A 233 13.30 36.16 12.01
CA VAL A 233 13.27 34.99 12.90
C VAL A 233 12.06 35.17 13.82
N PRO A 234 11.10 34.23 13.84
CA PRO A 234 9.98 34.34 14.75
C PRO A 234 10.51 34.35 16.19
N GLU A 235 10.12 35.38 16.95
CA GLU A 235 10.51 35.69 18.33
C GLU A 235 9.94 34.69 19.36
N ARG A 236 9.98 33.39 19.05
CA ARG A 236 9.66 32.30 19.97
C ARG A 236 10.77 31.27 19.87
N LEU A 237 11.91 31.58 20.49
CA LEU A 237 12.87 30.65 21.10
C LEU A 237 14.02 31.48 21.74
N LYS A 238 13.66 32.51 22.52
CA LYS A 238 14.58 33.13 23.49
C LYS A 238 14.05 32.89 24.89
N LYS A 239 14.53 31.81 25.50
CA LYS A 239 14.79 31.57 26.93
C LYS A 239 15.81 30.42 26.92
N GLY A 240 17.09 30.64 27.23
CA GLY A 240 17.63 30.85 28.59
C GLY A 240 17.60 29.50 29.31
N ASP A 241 18.66 28.89 29.84
CA ASP A 241 20.02 29.29 30.18
C ASP A 241 20.86 28.01 30.31
N GLY A 242 22.17 28.15 30.20
CA GLY A 242 23.13 27.42 31.04
C GLY A 242 23.38 25.93 30.78
N GLY A 243 24.54 25.63 30.22
CA GLY A 243 25.13 24.30 30.35
C GLY A 243 26.19 24.01 29.31
N LEU A 244 27.44 24.36 29.62
CA LEU A 244 28.60 23.69 29.03
C LEU A 244 28.37 22.16 29.08
N LEU A 245 28.77 21.44 28.04
CA LEU A 245 29.81 20.43 28.17
C LEU A 245 30.35 20.01 26.80
N LYS A 246 31.68 19.98 26.81
CA LYS A 246 32.65 19.70 25.75
C LYS A 246 32.37 18.47 24.88
N ALA A 247 32.87 18.58 23.67
CA ALA A 247 33.24 17.48 22.79
C ALA A 247 34.11 16.43 23.52
N ALA A 248 33.85 15.15 23.24
CA ALA A 248 34.81 14.09 23.47
C ALA A 248 34.82 13.17 22.24
N ASN A 249 35.87 13.35 21.44
CA ASN A 249 36.37 12.33 20.53
C ASN A 249 36.81 11.10 21.32
N GLY A 250 36.59 9.92 20.74
CA GLY A 250 37.63 8.89 20.67
C GLY A 250 37.74 7.85 21.80
N THR A 251 37.64 6.61 21.35
CA THR A 251 38.46 5.44 21.74
C THR A 251 38.08 4.63 23.00
N ASN A 252 37.94 3.32 22.73
CA ASN A 252 38.08 2.12 23.58
C ASN A 252 38.50 2.29 25.05
N VAL A 253 37.94 1.47 25.95
CA VAL A 253 38.49 0.17 26.42
C VAL A 253 37.53 -0.44 27.46
N ALA A 254 37.52 -1.77 27.49
CA ALA A 254 36.79 -2.69 28.36
C ALA A 254 36.99 -2.54 29.87
N LEU A 255 36.03 -3.07 30.65
CA LEU A 255 36.18 -3.89 31.89
C LEU A 255 34.75 -4.11 32.45
N GLN A 256 34.16 -5.30 32.28
CA GLN A 256 34.10 -6.36 33.30
C GLN A 256 33.90 -5.84 34.73
N LEU A 257 32.67 -6.00 35.25
CA LEU A 257 32.33 -6.80 36.43
C LEU A 257 30.87 -7.26 36.29
#